data_AF-A0A3B9P9F2-F1
#
_entry.id   AF-A0A3B9P9F2-F1
#
_cell.length_a   1.000
_cell.length_b   1.000
_cell.length_c   1.000
_cell.angle_alpha   90.00
_cell.angle_beta   90.00
_cell.angle_gamma   90.00
#
_symmetry.space_group_name_H-M   'P 1'
#
loop_
_entity.id
_entity.type
_entity.pdbx_description
1 polymer ?
#
loop_
_entity_poly.entity_id
_entity_poly.type
_entity_poly.pdbx_seq_one_letter_code
_entity_poly.pdbx_strand_id
1 'polypeptide(L)'
;MGNDGFLNTMWQEWKTAYLLHKSAHRDPQRMGGYAVRKIAIENNAAMITSIFDGLPVGEISEGAAADLIFVDYSPFTPMSADNLPWHILFGFQESMVTATIVAGKPLMYRRELLTLDEKEIMANALAISKITWEHFRMIANER
;
A
#
# COMPACT_ATOMS: atom_id res chain seq x y z
N MET A 1 -9.23 -2.75 3.19
CA MET A 1 -8.79 -2.65 1.78
C MET A 1 -7.56 -3.52 1.59
N GLY A 2 -7.47 -4.25 0.48
CA GLY A 2 -6.31 -5.06 0.10
C GLY A 2 -6.12 -5.03 -1.42
N ASN A 3 -4.97 -5.50 -1.90
CA ASN A 3 -4.61 -5.45 -3.32
C ASN A 3 -4.76 -6.79 -4.07
N ASP A 4 -5.08 -7.87 -3.35
CA ASP A 4 -5.28 -9.21 -3.91
C ASP A 4 -4.10 -9.71 -4.79
N GLY A 5 -2.89 -9.24 -4.51
CA GLY A 5 -1.70 -9.56 -5.29
C GLY A 5 -1.62 -8.90 -6.68
N PHE A 6 -2.51 -7.95 -7.01
CA PHE A 6 -2.52 -7.28 -8.31
C PHE A 6 -1.46 -6.17 -8.42
N LEU A 7 -1.63 -5.08 -7.65
CA LEU A 7 -0.66 -3.98 -7.57
C LEU A 7 -0.11 -3.86 -6.15
N ASN A 8 1.19 -3.67 -5.99
CA ASN A 8 1.82 -3.49 -4.67
C ASN A 8 1.78 -2.04 -4.16
N THR A 9 0.86 -1.21 -4.68
CA THR A 9 0.69 0.20 -4.28
C THR A 9 -0.72 0.45 -3.77
N MET A 10 -0.84 0.57 -2.44
CA MET A 10 -2.14 0.78 -1.78
C MET A 10 -2.80 2.10 -2.20
N TRP A 11 -2.06 3.12 -2.60
CA TRP A 11 -2.66 4.38 -3.05
C TRP A 11 -3.35 4.27 -4.42
N GLN A 12 -2.96 3.30 -5.26
CA GLN A 12 -3.75 2.97 -6.45
C GLN A 12 -5.06 2.29 -6.06
N GLU A 13 -5.05 1.39 -5.06
CA GLU A 13 -6.30 0.81 -4.54
C GLU A 13 -7.25 1.87 -3.98
N TRP A 14 -6.72 2.91 -3.32
CA TRP A 14 -7.51 4.07 -2.89
C TRP A 14 -8.18 4.78 -4.07
N LYS A 15 -7.41 5.07 -5.13
CA LYS A 15 -7.90 5.75 -6.34
C LYS A 15 -8.96 4.91 -7.05
N THR A 16 -8.71 3.60 -7.20
CA THR A 16 -9.65 2.65 -7.80
C THR A 16 -10.95 2.61 -7.02
N ALA A 17 -10.90 2.45 -5.69
CA ALA A 17 -12.11 2.46 -4.86
C ALA A 17 -12.88 3.79 -4.97
N TYR A 18 -12.16 4.92 -4.91
CA TYR A 18 -12.73 6.26 -5.04
C TYR A 18 -13.50 6.45 -6.36
N LEU A 19 -12.93 6.03 -7.49
CA LEU A 19 -13.51 6.22 -8.82
C LEU A 19 -14.56 5.16 -9.17
N LEU A 20 -14.30 3.89 -8.87
CA LEU A 20 -15.16 2.77 -9.28
C LEU A 20 -16.54 2.88 -8.66
N HIS A 21 -16.64 3.21 -7.37
CA HIS A 21 -17.92 3.39 -6.71
C HIS A 21 -18.72 4.56 -7.27
N LYS A 22 -18.07 5.67 -7.64
CA LYS A 22 -18.75 6.81 -8.29
C LYS A 22 -19.27 6.43 -9.67
N SER A 23 -18.43 5.75 -10.46
CA SER A 23 -18.78 5.28 -11.80
C SER A 23 -19.96 4.32 -11.77
N ALA A 24 -19.89 3.28 -10.93
CA ALA A 24 -20.92 2.26 -10.80
C ALA A 24 -22.28 2.82 -10.35
N HIS A 25 -22.29 3.87 -9.53
CA HIS A 25 -23.53 4.48 -9.01
C HIS A 25 -23.94 5.75 -9.76
N ARG A 26 -23.14 6.19 -10.75
CA ARG A 26 -23.31 7.46 -11.48
C ARG A 26 -23.48 8.66 -10.54
N ASP A 27 -22.76 8.66 -9.42
CA ASP A 27 -22.91 9.64 -8.35
C ASP A 27 -21.52 10.13 -7.90
N PRO A 28 -21.14 11.39 -8.20
CA PRO A 28 -19.84 11.92 -7.84
C PRO A 28 -19.68 12.17 -6.33
N GLN A 29 -20.73 12.08 -5.52
CA GLN A 29 -20.65 12.23 -4.06
C GLN A 29 -20.33 10.91 -3.34
N ARG A 30 -20.50 9.76 -3.99
CA ARG A 30 -20.18 8.43 -3.42
C ARG A 30 -18.69 8.28 -3.18
N MET A 31 -18.32 7.51 -2.14
CA MET A 31 -16.93 7.13 -1.84
C MET A 31 -15.97 8.32 -1.78
N GLY A 32 -16.27 9.31 -0.95
CA GLY A 32 -15.36 10.44 -0.69
C GLY A 32 -14.08 10.03 0.05
N GLY A 33 -13.12 10.96 0.15
CA GLY A 33 -11.81 10.69 0.78
C GLY A 33 -11.89 10.13 2.19
N TYR A 34 -12.83 10.62 3.01
CA TYR A 34 -13.07 10.08 4.35
C TYR A 34 -13.54 8.62 4.35
N ALA A 35 -14.41 8.24 3.41
CA ALA A 35 -14.88 6.86 3.30
C ALA A 35 -13.74 5.92 2.91
N VAL A 36 -12.89 6.35 1.96
CA VAL A 36 -11.69 5.60 1.56
C VAL A 36 -10.73 5.47 2.75
N ARG A 37 -10.42 6.57 3.46
CA ARG A 37 -9.59 6.55 4.67
C ARG A 37 -10.13 5.58 5.72
N LYS A 38 -11.44 5.61 5.98
CA LYS A 38 -12.08 4.70 6.94
C LYS A 38 -11.88 3.23 6.56
N ILE A 39 -12.08 2.88 5.29
CA ILE A 39 -11.94 1.50 4.81
C ILE A 39 -10.48 1.05 4.81
N ALA A 40 -9.56 1.92 4.42
CA ALA A 40 -8.17 1.56 4.19
C ALA A 40 -7.26 1.69 5.42
N ILE A 41 -7.58 2.59 6.35
CA ILE A 41 -6.81 2.82 7.57
C ILE A 41 -7.60 2.29 8.77
N GLU A 42 -8.72 2.91 9.15
CA GLU A 42 -9.41 2.60 10.40
C GLU A 42 -9.89 1.15 10.48
N ASN A 43 -10.60 0.68 9.46
CA ASN A 43 -11.13 -0.69 9.44
C ASN A 43 -10.00 -1.73 9.36
N ASN A 44 -8.95 -1.45 8.59
CA ASN A 44 -7.78 -2.33 8.52
C ASN A 44 -7.04 -2.38 9.87
N ALA A 45 -6.82 -1.23 10.50
CA ALA A 45 -6.18 -1.12 11.80
C ALA A 45 -6.95 -1.87 12.89
N ALA A 46 -8.27 -1.68 12.96
CA ALA A 46 -9.13 -2.38 13.91
C ALA A 46 -9.07 -3.91 13.72
N MET A 47 -9.13 -4.36 12.46
CA MET A 47 -9.01 -5.78 12.12
C MET A 47 -7.66 -6.35 12.55
N ILE A 48 -6.55 -5.71 12.18
CA ILE A 48 -5.21 -6.18 12.51
C ILE A 48 -4.97 -6.14 14.03
N THR A 49 -5.38 -5.08 14.72
CA THR A 49 -5.31 -5.01 16.20
C THR A 49 -6.00 -6.20 16.86
N SER A 50 -7.17 -6.62 16.34
CA SER A 50 -7.88 -7.80 16.87
C SER A 50 -7.16 -9.13 16.61
N ILE A 51 -6.33 -9.21 15.56
CA ILE A 51 -5.57 -10.41 15.18
C ILE A 51 -4.27 -10.51 15.98
N PHE A 52 -3.67 -9.38 16.35
CA PHE A 52 -2.39 -9.30 17.08
C PHE A 52 -2.60 -9.00 18.57
N ASP A 53 -3.49 -9.74 19.23
CA ASP A 53 -3.70 -9.71 20.69
C ASP A 53 -3.91 -8.30 21.29
N GLY A 54 -4.55 -7.41 20.52
CA GLY A 54 -4.84 -6.05 20.95
C GLY A 54 -3.69 -5.05 20.79
N LEU A 55 -2.58 -5.42 20.14
CA LEU A 55 -1.51 -4.48 19.79
C LEU A 55 -2.05 -3.39 18.84
N PRO A 56 -2.09 -2.11 19.24
CA PRO A 56 -2.60 -1.05 18.38
C PRO A 56 -1.71 -0.86 17.15
N VAL A 57 -2.31 -0.73 15.98
CA VAL A 57 -1.62 -0.48 14.71
C VAL A 57 -2.33 0.62 13.91
N GLY A 58 -1.64 1.21 12.93
CA GLY A 58 -2.25 2.21 12.05
C GLY A 58 -2.50 3.58 12.70
N GLU A 59 -1.89 3.82 13.87
CA GLU A 59 -1.94 5.07 14.61
C GLU A 59 -0.57 5.42 15.21
N ILE A 60 -0.40 6.69 15.59
CA ILE A 60 0.82 7.19 16.25
C ILE A 60 0.43 7.60 17.68
N SER A 61 0.61 6.67 18.61
CA SER A 61 0.29 6.80 20.03
C SER A 61 1.29 5.98 20.86
N GLU A 62 1.43 6.28 22.15
CA GLU A 62 2.26 5.46 23.03
C GLU A 62 1.68 4.06 23.17
N GLY A 63 2.52 3.03 23.02
CA GLY A 63 2.11 1.61 23.10
C GLY A 63 1.65 0.98 21.78
N ALA A 64 1.45 1.77 20.72
CA ALA A 64 1.19 1.23 19.37
C ALA A 64 2.45 0.60 18.74
N ALA A 65 2.26 -0.28 17.77
CA ALA A 65 3.33 -0.81 16.94
C ALA A 65 4.07 0.33 16.24
N ALA A 66 5.41 0.30 16.28
CA ALA A 66 6.25 1.29 15.64
C ALA A 66 6.39 1.05 14.12
N ASP A 67 5.25 1.11 13.42
CA ASP A 67 5.12 0.93 11.98
C ASP A 67 4.91 2.29 11.31
N LEU A 68 5.95 2.77 10.60
CA LEU A 68 6.00 4.13 10.06
C LEU A 68 6.46 4.13 8.61
N ILE A 69 5.89 5.05 7.82
CA ILE A 69 6.41 5.42 6.52
C ILE A 69 6.70 6.92 6.49
N PHE A 70 7.71 7.31 5.72
CA PHE A 70 8.04 8.72 5.48
C PHE A 70 7.76 9.05 4.02
N VAL A 71 6.92 10.05 3.78
CA VAL A 71 6.49 10.43 2.44
C VAL A 71 7.03 11.82 2.12
N ASP A 72 7.86 11.91 1.09
CA ASP A 72 8.42 13.17 0.57
C ASP A 72 7.38 13.86 -0.32
N TYR A 73 6.47 14.59 0.33
CA TYR A 73 5.35 15.27 -0.31
C TYR A 73 5.37 16.77 -0.02
N SER A 74 5.53 17.57 -1.08
CA SER A 74 5.51 19.04 -1.02
C SER A 74 4.34 19.59 -1.85
N PRO A 75 3.14 19.75 -1.25
CA PRO A 75 1.99 20.28 -1.96
C PRO A 75 2.12 21.78 -2.23
N PHE A 76 1.54 22.25 -3.33
CA PHE A 76 1.34 23.68 -3.59
C PHE A 76 -0.02 24.20 -3.08
N THR A 77 -0.80 23.36 -2.40
CA THR A 77 -2.05 23.72 -1.72
C THR A 77 -1.92 23.48 -0.21
N PRO A 78 -2.60 24.28 0.64
CA PRO A 78 -2.57 24.08 2.09
C PRO A 78 -3.04 22.68 2.47
N MET A 79 -2.30 22.02 3.36
CA MET A 79 -2.60 20.69 3.87
C MET A 79 -2.92 20.76 5.37
N SER A 80 -4.00 20.10 5.77
CA SER A 80 -4.44 19.93 7.14
C SER A 80 -4.91 18.49 7.37
N ALA A 81 -5.19 18.12 8.62
CA ALA A 81 -5.74 16.81 8.94
C ALA A 81 -7.09 16.56 8.23
N ASP A 82 -7.90 17.61 8.05
CA ASP A 82 -9.23 17.51 7.42
C ASP A 82 -9.14 17.19 5.93
N ASN A 83 -8.14 17.72 5.22
CA ASN A 83 -8.01 17.52 3.78
C ASN A 83 -6.96 16.48 3.37
N LEU A 84 -6.20 15.92 4.32
CA LEU A 84 -5.16 14.92 4.08
C LEU A 84 -5.63 13.72 3.22
N PRO A 85 -6.85 13.14 3.40
CA PRO A 85 -7.28 12.04 2.54
C PRO A 85 -7.30 12.38 1.04
N TRP A 86 -7.58 13.63 0.68
CA TRP A 86 -7.56 14.08 -0.72
C TRP A 86 -6.14 14.36 -1.21
N HIS A 87 -5.25 14.83 -0.35
CA HIS A 87 -3.81 14.90 -0.68
C HIS A 87 -3.24 13.50 -0.96
N ILE A 88 -3.63 12.48 -0.18
CA ILE A 88 -3.25 11.09 -0.46
C ILE A 88 -3.86 10.62 -1.79
N LEU A 89 -5.16 10.80 -1.99
CA LEU A 89 -5.85 10.34 -3.20
C LEU A 89 -5.31 10.97 -4.49
N PHE A 90 -4.97 12.26 -4.47
CA PHE A 90 -4.68 13.01 -5.70
C PHE A 90 -3.23 13.47 -5.82
N GLY A 91 -2.51 13.58 -4.71
CA GLY A 91 -1.13 14.06 -4.68
C GLY A 91 -0.08 12.97 -4.53
N PHE A 92 -0.38 11.90 -3.78
CA PHE A 92 0.63 10.92 -3.43
C PHE A 92 0.89 9.91 -4.56
N GLN A 93 2.15 9.49 -4.66
CA GLN A 93 2.65 8.44 -5.56
C GLN A 93 3.64 7.56 -4.79
N GLU A 94 3.60 6.25 -4.95
CA GLU A 94 4.39 5.29 -4.16
C GLU A 94 5.90 5.59 -4.11
N SER A 95 6.46 6.15 -5.18
CA SER A 95 7.86 6.56 -5.27
C SER A 95 8.24 7.68 -4.27
N MET A 96 7.26 8.38 -3.69
CA MET A 96 7.45 9.39 -2.66
C MET A 96 7.82 8.80 -1.29
N VAL A 97 7.63 7.50 -1.07
CA VAL A 97 8.05 6.85 0.18
C VAL A 97 9.58 6.81 0.24
N THR A 98 10.16 7.35 1.30
CA THR A 98 11.62 7.47 1.49
C THR A 98 12.16 6.56 2.57
N ALA A 99 11.33 6.17 3.54
CA ALA A 99 11.70 5.23 4.59
C ALA A 99 10.48 4.42 5.02
N THR A 100 10.75 3.18 5.43
CA THR A 100 9.77 2.26 5.99
C THR A 100 10.37 1.63 7.24
N ILE A 101 9.63 1.71 8.34
CA ILE A 101 9.98 1.14 9.64
C ILE A 101 8.85 0.20 10.03
N VAL A 102 9.20 -1.01 10.48
CA VAL A 102 8.24 -1.99 10.97
C VAL A 102 8.71 -2.49 12.33
N ALA A 103 7.84 -2.46 13.33
CA ALA A 103 8.13 -2.79 14.72
C ALA A 103 9.42 -2.10 15.24
N GLY A 104 9.62 -0.84 14.87
CA GLY A 104 10.78 -0.04 15.27
C GLY A 104 12.08 -0.36 14.53
N LYS A 105 12.05 -1.28 13.56
CA LYS A 105 13.21 -1.65 12.74
C LYS A 105 13.12 -0.99 11.36
N PRO A 106 14.10 -0.17 10.96
CA PRO A 106 14.16 0.35 9.61
C PRO A 106 14.35 -0.77 8.59
N LEU A 107 13.42 -0.89 7.64
CA LEU A 107 13.51 -1.83 6.51
C LEU A 107 14.02 -1.14 5.25
N MET A 108 13.70 0.15 5.09
CA MET A 108 14.15 1.01 4.00
C MET A 108 14.48 2.38 4.56
N TYR A 109 15.56 3.01 4.11
CA TYR A 109 15.91 4.39 4.47
C TYR A 109 16.57 5.11 3.29
N ARG A 110 16.13 6.35 3.00
CA ARG A 110 16.55 7.11 1.81
C ARG A 110 16.36 6.32 0.50
N ARG A 111 15.28 5.54 0.42
CA ARG A 111 14.94 4.64 -0.70
C ARG A 111 15.91 3.46 -0.91
N GLU A 112 16.80 3.20 0.05
CA GLU A 112 17.66 2.02 0.05
C GLU A 112 17.09 0.94 0.96
N LEU A 113 16.92 -0.28 0.45
CA LEU A 113 16.50 -1.44 1.25
C LEU A 113 17.66 -1.87 2.17
N LEU A 114 17.38 -2.06 3.45
CA LEU A 114 18.40 -2.37 4.47
C LEU A 114 18.48 -3.87 4.81
N THR A 115 17.53 -4.66 4.32
CA THR A 115 17.35 -6.06 4.72
C THR A 115 17.26 -7.03 3.55
N LEU A 116 17.30 -6.52 2.31
CA LEU A 116 17.09 -7.29 1.08
C LEU A 116 18.13 -6.88 0.03
N ASP A 117 18.69 -7.84 -0.69
CA ASP A 117 19.46 -7.58 -1.91
C ASP A 117 18.51 -7.61 -3.11
N GLU A 118 18.13 -6.42 -3.59
CA GLU A 118 17.22 -6.28 -4.72
C GLU A 118 17.76 -6.95 -5.99
N LYS A 119 19.07 -6.85 -6.25
CA LYS A 119 19.67 -7.39 -7.48
C LYS A 119 19.65 -8.91 -7.47
N GLU A 120 20.01 -9.52 -6.33
CA GLU A 120 19.95 -10.97 -6.15
C GLU A 120 18.51 -11.48 -6.29
N ILE A 121 17.56 -10.84 -5.61
CA ILE A 121 16.14 -11.21 -5.68
C ILE A 121 15.62 -11.14 -7.12
N MET A 122 15.92 -10.06 -7.84
CA MET A 122 15.49 -9.89 -9.23
C MET A 122 16.12 -10.91 -10.16
N ALA A 123 17.41 -11.23 -9.98
CA ALA A 123 18.09 -12.27 -10.75
C ALA A 123 17.46 -13.65 -10.53
N ASN A 124 17.19 -14.00 -9.27
CA ASN A 124 16.56 -15.26 -8.89
C ASN A 124 15.11 -15.36 -9.41
N ALA A 125 14.32 -14.30 -9.26
CA ALA A 125 12.94 -14.23 -9.76
C ALA A 125 12.90 -14.40 -11.29
N LEU A 126 13.83 -13.76 -12.02
CA LEU A 126 13.93 -13.91 -13.47
C LEU A 126 14.29 -15.35 -13.88
N ALA A 127 15.22 -16.00 -13.17
CA ALA A 127 15.58 -17.39 -13.44
C ALA A 127 14.40 -18.34 -13.23
N ILE A 128 13.69 -18.21 -12.10
CA ILE A 128 12.52 -19.02 -11.76
C ILE A 128 11.38 -18.78 -12.75
N SER A 129 11.10 -17.53 -13.14
CA SER A 129 10.00 -17.24 -14.06
C SER A 129 10.13 -17.96 -15.40
N LYS A 130 11.35 -18.10 -15.95
CA LYS A 130 11.61 -18.85 -17.18
C LYS A 130 11.23 -20.33 -17.04
N ILE A 131 11.59 -20.95 -15.92
CA ILE A 131 11.24 -22.35 -15.62
C ILE A 131 9.73 -22.51 -15.51
N THR A 132 9.07 -21.63 -14.77
CA THR A 132 7.61 -21.62 -14.61
C THR A 132 6.91 -21.50 -15.97
N TRP A 133 7.35 -20.58 -16.84
CA TRP A 133 6.76 -20.40 -18.16
C TRP A 133 7.06 -21.55 -19.14
N GLU A 134 8.20 -22.23 -19.02
CA GLU A 134 8.45 -23.46 -19.78
C GLU A 134 7.46 -24.57 -19.37
N HIS A 135 7.24 -24.75 -18.06
CA HIS A 135 6.28 -25.73 -17.56
C HIS A 135 4.87 -25.47 -18.07
N PHE A 136 4.40 -24.22 -18.04
CA PHE A 136 3.09 -23.88 -18.60
C PHE A 136 3.00 -24.11 -20.11
N ARG A 137 4.08 -23.88 -20.87
CA ARG A 137 4.13 -24.16 -22.31
C ARG A 137 4.01 -25.65 -22.60
N MET A 138 4.69 -26.51 -21.83
CA MET A 138 4.54 -27.96 -21.95
C MET A 138 3.08 -28.39 -21.73
N ILE A 139 2.46 -27.95 -20.63
CA ILE A 139 1.05 -28.25 -20.32
C ILE A 139 0.11 -27.80 -21.45
N ALA A 140 0.35 -26.60 -22.01
CA ALA A 140 -0.49 -26.05 -23.08
C ALA A 140 -0.38 -26.85 -24.38
N ASN A 141 0.77 -27.45 -24.66
CA ASN A 141 1.04 -28.21 -25.90
C ASN A 141 0.67 -29.71 -25.78
N GLU A 142 0.43 -30.22 -24.57
CA GLU A 142 -0.05 -31.59 -24.31
C GLU A 142 -1.58 -31.74 -24.47
N ARG A 143 -2.28 -30.66 -24.79
CA ARG A 143 -3.71 -30.64 -25.15
C ARG A 143 -3.91 -30.39 -26.64
#